data_AF-P00147-F1
#
_entry.id   AF-P00147-F1
#
_cell.length_a   1.000
_cell.length_b   1.000
_cell.length_c   1.000
_cell.angle_alpha   90.00
_cell.angle_beta   90.00
_cell.angle_gamma   90.00
#
_symmetry.space_group_name_H-M   'P 1'
#
loop_
_entity.id
_entity.type
_entity.pdbx_description
1 polymer ?
#
loop_
_entity_poly.entity_id
_entity_poly.type
_entity_poly.pdbx_seq_one_letter_code
_entity_poly.pdbx_strand_id
1 'polypeptide(L)'
;ADTKEVLEAREAYFKSLGKSMKAMTGVAKSFDAEAAKAEAAALEKILATDVAPLFPAGTSSTDLPGQTEAKAAIWTNMADFGAKGKAMNDAGAEVIAAANAGDATAFGAALQKLGGTCKACHDDYREED
;
A
#
# COMPACT_ATOMS: atom_id res chain seq x y z
N ALA A 1 15.42 -5.17 15.70
CA ALA A 1 15.63 -3.88 15.01
C ALA A 1 15.32 -2.78 16.00
N ASP A 2 15.91 -1.60 15.85
CA ASP A 2 15.53 -0.45 16.69
C ASP A 2 14.07 -0.07 16.40
N THR A 3 13.26 0.08 17.44
CA THR A 3 11.81 0.34 17.31
C THR A 3 11.56 1.62 16.53
N LYS A 4 12.37 2.66 16.76
CA LYS A 4 12.21 3.94 16.07
C LYS A 4 12.47 3.80 14.56
N GLU A 5 13.57 3.15 14.18
CA GLU A 5 13.90 2.93 12.77
C GLU A 5 12.82 2.14 12.03
N VAL A 6 12.24 1.09 12.64
CA VAL A 6 11.18 0.31 11.97
C VAL A 6 9.87 1.10 11.84
N LEU A 7 9.52 1.93 12.82
CA LEU A 7 8.34 2.79 12.75
C LEU A 7 8.50 3.83 11.63
N GLU A 8 9.65 4.50 11.54
CA GLU A 8 9.95 5.48 10.50
C GLU A 8 9.94 4.83 9.10
N ALA A 9 10.58 3.67 8.95
CA ALA A 9 10.63 2.96 7.67
C ALA A 9 9.23 2.49 7.22
N ARG A 10 8.43 1.92 8.14
CA ARG A 10 7.06 1.51 7.87
C ARG A 10 6.19 2.69 7.45
N GLU A 11 6.26 3.79 8.19
CA GLU A 11 5.46 4.97 7.90
C GLU A 11 5.86 5.60 6.55
N ALA A 12 7.16 5.67 6.26
CA ALA A 12 7.67 6.14 4.98
C ALA A 12 7.17 5.29 3.80
N TYR A 13 7.17 3.96 3.95
CA TYR A 13 6.63 3.04 2.96
C TYR A 13 5.15 3.34 2.66
N PHE A 14 4.28 3.38 3.68
CA PHE A 14 2.85 3.63 3.45
C PHE A 14 2.55 5.06 2.98
N LYS A 15 3.33 6.06 3.40
CA LYS A 15 3.27 7.42 2.84
C LYS A 15 3.63 7.43 1.36
N SER A 16 4.60 6.62 0.92
CA SER A 16 4.96 6.51 -0.49
C SER A 16 3.83 5.88 -1.32
N LEU A 17 3.18 4.83 -0.81
CA LEU A 17 1.98 4.24 -1.42
C LEU A 17 0.84 5.25 -1.53
N GLY A 18 0.56 6.01 -0.47
CA GLY A 18 -0.49 7.04 -0.48
C GLY A 18 -0.23 8.13 -1.53
N LYS A 19 1.04 8.56 -1.69
CA LYS A 19 1.43 9.51 -2.73
C LYS A 19 1.26 8.93 -4.14
N SER A 20 1.69 7.68 -4.36
CA SER A 20 1.52 6.98 -5.64
C SER A 20 0.04 6.83 -6.01
N MET A 21 -0.81 6.42 -5.05
CA MET A 21 -2.26 6.31 -5.27
C MET A 21 -2.90 7.65 -5.65
N LYS A 22 -2.48 8.75 -4.99
CA LYS A 22 -2.94 10.11 -5.33
C LYS A 22 -2.55 10.51 -6.76
N ALA A 23 -1.31 10.25 -7.16
CA ALA A 23 -0.82 10.58 -8.49
C ALA A 23 -1.55 9.77 -9.58
N MET A 24 -1.66 8.46 -9.42
CA MET A 24 -2.41 7.58 -10.33
C MET A 24 -3.90 7.95 -10.42
N THR A 25 -4.52 8.39 -9.32
CA THR A 25 -5.91 8.91 -9.36
C THR A 25 -6.01 10.18 -10.20
N GLY A 26 -4.98 11.04 -10.18
CA GLY A 26 -4.86 12.19 -11.07
C GLY A 26 -4.79 11.76 -12.54
N VAL A 27 -3.94 10.78 -12.84
CA VAL A 27 -3.81 10.20 -14.20
C VAL A 27 -5.14 9.58 -14.64
N ALA A 28 -5.83 8.80 -13.81
CA ALA A 28 -7.10 8.15 -14.20
C ALA A 28 -8.20 9.16 -14.58
N LYS A 29 -8.22 10.36 -13.98
CA LYS A 29 -9.20 11.41 -14.33
C LYS A 29 -8.95 12.05 -15.69
N SER A 30 -7.69 12.07 -16.12
CA SER A 30 -7.20 12.76 -17.32
C SER A 30 -6.16 11.86 -17.99
N PHE A 31 -6.58 10.68 -18.45
CA PHE A 31 -5.64 9.62 -18.82
C PHE A 31 -4.64 10.06 -19.89
N ASP A 32 -3.36 9.94 -19.54
CA ASP A 32 -2.21 10.10 -20.42
C ASP A 32 -1.33 8.86 -20.27
N ALA A 33 -1.00 8.21 -21.38
CA ALA A 33 -0.32 6.91 -21.36
C ALA A 33 1.12 7.02 -20.84
N GLU A 34 1.83 8.11 -21.13
CA GLU A 34 3.20 8.29 -20.66
C GLU A 34 3.24 8.62 -19.17
N ALA A 35 2.32 9.45 -18.67
CA ALA A 35 2.12 9.67 -17.25
C ALA A 35 1.74 8.37 -16.51
N ALA A 36 0.85 7.56 -17.09
CA ALA A 36 0.47 6.27 -16.51
C ALA A 36 1.67 5.34 -16.36
N LYS A 37 2.51 5.21 -17.40
CA LYS A 37 3.75 4.41 -17.34
C LYS A 37 4.75 4.93 -16.32
N ALA A 38 4.90 6.26 -16.22
CA ALA A 38 5.79 6.87 -15.24
C ALA A 38 5.35 6.55 -13.79
N GLU A 39 4.06 6.66 -13.50
CA GLU A 39 3.50 6.31 -12.19
C GLU A 39 3.55 4.80 -11.92
N ALA A 40 3.34 3.96 -12.94
CA ALA A 40 3.48 2.52 -12.82
C ALA A 40 4.92 2.09 -12.48
N ALA A 41 5.93 2.69 -13.12
CA ALA A 41 7.33 2.45 -12.80
C ALA A 41 7.72 2.91 -11.37
N ALA A 42 7.05 3.96 -10.86
CA ALA A 42 7.21 4.37 -9.47
C ALA A 42 6.54 3.38 -8.51
N LEU A 43 5.32 2.92 -8.81
CA LEU A 43 4.60 1.94 -8.02
C LEU A 43 5.36 0.60 -7.94
N GLU A 44 5.91 0.12 -9.06
CA GLU A 44 6.69 -1.12 -9.12
C GLU A 44 7.85 -1.12 -8.12
N LYS A 45 8.58 0.00 -8.00
CA LYS A 45 9.67 0.16 -7.03
C LYS A 45 9.18 0.13 -5.59
N ILE A 46 8.02 0.71 -5.32
CA ILE A 46 7.43 0.70 -3.98
C ILE A 46 7.04 -0.72 -3.60
N LEU A 47 6.31 -1.43 -4.47
CA LEU A 47 5.83 -2.80 -4.23
C LEU A 47 6.95 -3.84 -4.09
N ALA A 48 8.16 -3.54 -4.57
CA ALA A 48 9.34 -4.40 -4.38
C ALA A 48 9.86 -4.45 -2.92
N THR A 49 9.34 -3.61 -2.02
CA THR A 49 9.77 -3.58 -0.61
C THR A 49 9.17 -4.75 0.16
N ASP A 50 10.02 -5.58 0.79
CA ASP A 50 9.56 -6.53 1.80
C ASP A 50 9.21 -5.77 3.11
N VAL A 51 7.93 -5.78 3.46
CA VAL A 51 7.43 -5.09 4.65
C VAL A 51 7.43 -5.97 5.90
N ALA A 52 7.61 -7.29 5.78
CA ALA A 52 7.54 -8.18 6.94
C ALA A 52 8.52 -7.78 8.07
N PRO A 53 9.77 -7.36 7.79
CA PRO A 53 10.70 -6.87 8.81
C PRO A 53 10.26 -5.57 9.52
N LEU A 54 9.29 -4.85 8.95
CA LEU A 54 8.78 -3.56 9.47
C LEU A 54 7.66 -3.73 10.51
N PHE A 55 7.22 -4.97 10.77
CA PHE A 55 6.18 -5.29 11.75
C PHE A 55 6.65 -6.26 12.86
N PRO A 56 7.77 -5.97 13.56
CA PRO A 56 8.17 -6.80 14.69
C PRO A 56 7.12 -6.73 15.82
N ALA A 57 6.99 -7.80 16.59
CA ALA A 57 6.13 -7.81 17.77
C ALA A 57 6.51 -6.69 18.75
N GLY A 58 5.53 -6.15 19.48
CA GLY A 58 5.75 -5.05 20.42
C GLY A 58 5.76 -3.66 19.76
N THR A 59 5.25 -3.54 18.53
CA THR A 59 5.15 -2.25 17.81
C THR A 59 3.72 -1.87 17.45
N SER A 60 2.75 -2.37 18.22
CA SER A 60 1.36 -1.97 18.10
C SER A 60 1.11 -0.59 18.72
N SER A 61 -0.03 0.00 18.40
CA SER A 61 -0.57 1.20 19.07
C SER A 61 -0.76 0.97 20.58
N THR A 62 -1.06 -0.26 21.01
CA THR A 62 -1.13 -0.65 22.43
C THR A 62 0.24 -0.63 23.10
N ASP A 63 1.29 -1.06 22.40
CA ASP A 63 2.66 -1.10 22.92
C ASP A 63 3.31 0.29 22.92
N LEU A 64 3.01 1.10 21.89
CA LEU A 64 3.62 2.40 21.61
C LEU A 64 2.54 3.46 21.33
N PRO A 65 1.78 3.91 22.35
CA PRO A 65 0.67 4.83 22.16
C PRO A 65 1.10 6.14 21.48
N GLY A 66 0.34 6.55 20.46
CA GLY A 66 0.57 7.79 19.71
C GLY A 66 1.77 7.79 18.76
N GLN A 67 2.50 6.67 18.66
CA GLN A 67 3.66 6.56 17.75
C GLN A 67 3.35 5.76 16.49
N THR A 68 2.26 5.00 16.47
CA THR A 68 1.90 4.09 15.38
C THR A 68 0.41 3.81 15.38
N GLU A 69 -0.15 3.65 14.17
CA GLU A 69 -1.55 3.26 13.97
C GLU A 69 -1.69 1.75 13.71
N ALA A 70 -0.68 0.93 14.02
CA ALA A 70 -0.83 -0.52 13.89
C ALA A 70 -1.68 -1.07 15.03
N LYS A 71 -2.87 -1.55 14.73
CA LYS A 71 -3.66 -2.31 15.71
C LYS A 71 -2.92 -3.58 16.13
N ALA A 72 -3.01 -3.93 17.41
CA ALA A 72 -2.46 -5.19 17.94
C ALA A 72 -3.00 -6.44 17.21
N ALA A 73 -4.17 -6.33 16.57
CA ALA A 73 -4.81 -7.37 15.77
C ALA A 73 -3.94 -7.90 14.62
N ILE A 74 -2.97 -7.11 14.14
CA ILE A 74 -1.99 -7.53 13.13
C ILE A 74 -1.27 -8.79 13.59
N TRP A 75 -0.74 -8.81 14.81
CA TRP A 75 0.07 -9.93 15.31
C TRP A 75 -0.75 -11.15 15.70
N THR A 76 -2.05 -11.00 15.95
CA THR A 76 -2.96 -12.14 16.17
C THR A 76 -3.54 -12.70 14.87
N ASN A 77 -3.46 -11.97 13.76
CA ASN A 77 -4.00 -12.35 12.45
C ASN A 77 -2.95 -12.26 11.32
N MET A 78 -1.69 -12.60 11.61
CA MET A 78 -0.56 -12.49 10.66
C MET A 78 -0.83 -13.13 9.28
N ALA A 79 -1.54 -14.25 9.25
CA ALA A 79 -1.89 -14.92 7.98
C ALA A 79 -2.83 -14.08 7.12
N ASP A 80 -3.86 -13.48 7.71
CA ASP A 80 -4.80 -12.62 7.00
C ASP A 80 -4.15 -11.28 6.64
N PHE A 81 -3.38 -10.69 7.54
CA PHE A 81 -2.58 -9.49 7.26
C PHE A 81 -1.66 -9.69 6.04
N GLY A 82 -0.92 -10.82 6.01
CA GLY A 82 -0.08 -11.19 4.87
C GLY A 82 -0.89 -11.43 3.58
N ALA A 83 -2.06 -12.06 3.68
CA ALA A 83 -2.94 -12.28 2.54
C ALA A 83 -3.47 -10.96 1.95
N LYS A 84 -3.83 -9.98 2.78
CA LYS A 84 -4.24 -8.64 2.33
C LYS A 84 -3.08 -7.87 1.70
N GLY A 85 -1.88 -7.99 2.26
CA GLY A 85 -0.65 -7.46 1.64
C GLY A 85 -0.40 -8.06 0.26
N LYS A 86 -0.57 -9.39 0.11
CA LYS A 86 -0.49 -10.05 -1.19
C LYS A 86 -1.56 -9.54 -2.17
N ALA A 87 -2.81 -9.39 -1.71
CA ALA A 87 -3.89 -8.88 -2.55
C ALA A 87 -3.59 -7.48 -3.08
N MET A 88 -2.97 -6.61 -2.27
CA MET A 88 -2.49 -5.30 -2.71
C MET A 88 -1.40 -5.42 -3.78
N ASN A 89 -0.41 -6.30 -3.61
CA ASN A 89 0.64 -6.53 -4.62
C ASN A 89 0.05 -7.04 -5.95
N ASP A 90 -0.88 -7.98 -5.90
CA ASP A 90 -1.55 -8.51 -7.09
C ASP A 90 -2.34 -7.41 -7.82
N ALA A 91 -3.12 -6.60 -7.09
CA ALA A 91 -3.86 -5.48 -7.67
C ALA A 91 -2.93 -4.39 -8.22
N GLY A 92 -1.79 -4.14 -7.57
CA GLY A 92 -0.77 -3.22 -8.06
C GLY A 92 -0.15 -3.69 -9.37
N ALA A 93 0.11 -4.99 -9.52
CA ALA A 93 0.59 -5.58 -10.77
C ALA A 93 -0.41 -5.40 -11.92
N GLU A 94 -1.72 -5.49 -11.65
CA GLU A 94 -2.77 -5.21 -12.64
C GLU A 94 -2.78 -3.75 -13.09
N VAL A 95 -2.58 -2.80 -12.16
CA VAL A 95 -2.44 -1.37 -12.49
C VAL A 95 -1.22 -1.13 -13.38
N ILE A 96 -0.08 -1.74 -13.04
CA ILE A 96 1.16 -1.63 -13.82
C ILE A 96 0.98 -2.20 -15.23
N ALA A 97 0.34 -3.37 -15.36
CA ALA A 97 0.06 -3.99 -16.65
C ALA A 97 -0.83 -3.10 -17.53
N ALA A 98 -1.91 -2.54 -16.97
CA ALA A 98 -2.83 -1.66 -17.70
C ALA A 98 -2.15 -0.34 -18.14
N ALA A 99 -1.32 0.25 -17.28
CA ALA A 99 -0.53 1.43 -17.60
C ALA A 99 0.44 1.17 -18.76
N ASN A 100 1.17 0.05 -18.71
CA ASN A 100 2.11 -0.33 -19.76
C ASN A 100 1.41 -0.63 -21.09
N ALA A 101 0.18 -1.13 -21.05
CA ALA A 101 -0.67 -1.33 -22.23
C ALA A 101 -1.27 -0.02 -22.78
N GLY A 102 -1.22 1.08 -22.02
CA GLY A 102 -1.87 2.35 -22.40
C GLY A 102 -3.41 2.25 -22.40
N ASP A 103 -3.99 1.30 -21.66
CA ASP A 103 -5.44 1.08 -21.61
C ASP A 103 -6.06 1.89 -20.47
N ALA A 104 -6.71 3.00 -20.81
CA ALA A 104 -7.37 3.88 -19.86
C ALA A 104 -8.48 3.19 -19.06
N THR A 105 -9.25 2.29 -19.70
CA THR A 105 -10.38 1.61 -19.06
C THR A 105 -9.87 0.58 -18.06
N ALA A 106 -8.91 -0.25 -18.50
CA ALA A 106 -8.28 -1.23 -17.62
C ALA A 106 -7.53 -0.55 -16.46
N PHE A 107 -6.86 0.57 -16.72
CA PHE A 107 -6.16 1.33 -15.67
C PHE A 107 -7.12 1.85 -14.60
N GLY A 108 -8.24 2.46 -15.01
CA GLY A 108 -9.26 2.93 -14.08
C GLY A 108 -9.86 1.79 -13.23
N ALA A 109 -10.20 0.66 -13.87
CA ALA A 109 -10.76 -0.50 -13.16
C ALA A 109 -9.75 -1.14 -12.20
N ALA A 110 -8.50 -1.32 -12.62
CA ALA A 110 -7.44 -1.85 -11.76
C ALA A 110 -7.15 -0.91 -10.58
N LEU A 111 -7.19 0.40 -10.80
CA LEU A 111 -6.97 1.39 -9.75
C LEU A 111 -8.08 1.36 -8.68
N GLN A 112 -9.34 1.17 -9.08
CA GLN A 112 -10.44 0.96 -8.14
C GLN A 112 -10.24 -0.30 -7.29
N LYS A 113 -9.80 -1.40 -7.91
CA LYS A 113 -9.49 -2.65 -7.21
C LYS A 113 -8.34 -2.46 -6.21
N LEU A 114 -7.25 -1.78 -6.61
CA LEU A 114 -6.13 -1.46 -5.73
C LEU A 114 -6.60 -0.63 -4.52
N GLY A 115 -7.41 0.42 -4.74
CA GLY A 115 -8.01 1.20 -3.64
C GLY A 115 -8.82 0.35 -2.66
N GLY A 116 -9.56 -0.65 -3.19
CA GLY A 116 -10.26 -1.65 -2.38
C GLY A 116 -9.35 -2.45 -1.46
N THR A 117 -8.14 -2.83 -1.91
CA THR A 117 -7.17 -3.56 -1.07
C THR A 117 -6.60 -2.71 0.06
N CYS A 118 -6.39 -1.40 -0.17
CA CYS A 118 -5.97 -0.46 0.86
C CYS A 118 -7.02 -0.40 1.97
N LYS A 119 -8.28 -0.20 1.58
CA LYS A 119 -9.42 -0.16 2.51
C LYS A 119 -9.55 -1.47 3.29
N ALA A 120 -9.51 -2.61 2.61
CA ALA A 120 -9.69 -3.92 3.24
C ALA A 120 -8.66 -4.20 4.35
N CYS A 121 -7.42 -3.69 4.23
CA CYS A 121 -6.42 -3.82 5.28
C CYS A 121 -6.63 -2.78 6.39
N HIS A 122 -6.90 -1.52 6.03
CA HIS A 122 -7.07 -0.45 7.01
C HIS A 122 -8.26 -0.68 7.95
N ASP A 123 -9.38 -1.16 7.43
CA ASP A 123 -10.59 -1.42 8.22
C ASP A 123 -10.29 -2.36 9.42
N ASP A 124 -9.42 -3.36 9.23
CA ASP A 124 -9.09 -4.33 10.27
C ASP A 124 -7.83 -3.96 11.09
N TYR A 125 -6.83 -3.34 10.46
CA TYR A 125 -5.46 -3.29 10.98
C TYR A 125 -4.87 -1.91 11.24
N ARG A 126 -5.55 -0.84 10.80
CA ARG A 126 -5.12 0.54 11.05
C ARG A 126 -6.07 1.20 12.06
N GLU A 127 -5.52 1.97 12.99
CA GLU A 127 -6.33 2.86 13.84
C GLU A 127 -7.08 3.89 12.98
N GLU A 128 -8.25 4.32 13.45
CA GLU A 128 -9.13 5.28 12.76
C GLU A 128 -9.01 6.71 13.35
N ASP A 129 -7.97 6.94 14.14
CA ASP A 129 -7.76 8.12 14.98
C ASP A 129 -7.39 9.41 14.20
#